data_AF-A0A1N7FIB8-F1
#
_entry.id   AF-A0A1N7FIB8-F1
#
_cell.length_a   1.000
_cell.length_b   1.000
_cell.length_c   1.000
_cell.angle_alpha   90.00
_cell.angle_beta   90.00
_cell.angle_gamma   90.00
#
_symmetry.space_group_name_H-M   'P 1'
#
loop_
_entity.id
_entity.type
_entity.pdbx_description
1 polymer ?
#
loop_
_entity_poly.entity_id
_entity_poly.type
_entity_poly.pdbx_seq_one_letter_code
_entity_poly.pdbx_strand_id
1 'polypeptide(L)'
;MLCEVLSLEQTITGMAIPMTLFGIGLGLMMGQLVNMTLSAVPADKFSEASGVMNASGMLGFALGTAVIGSFLLGRFYAGVVDGVLRARDETVTVAQRNELVLALEDAAETATEATQQEFMAQLTPAEQQLLEGIFEAAMVNAQQTSLLLLTLFVLLTLAASTLLPKEVQETDDPLDQLESPQEPPSDPSETAIEE
;
A
#
# COMPACT_ATOMS: atom_id res chain seq x y z
N MET A 1 10.40 -27.47 6.36
CA MET A 1 11.04 -26.19 6.74
C MET A 1 10.11 -24.97 6.65
N LEU A 2 8.80 -25.12 6.34
CA LEU A 2 7.82 -24.02 6.40
C LEU A 2 6.94 -24.07 7.67
N CYS A 3 6.92 -25.20 8.40
CA CYS A 3 6.11 -25.36 9.60
C CYS A 3 6.79 -24.89 10.90
N GLU A 4 8.05 -24.45 10.85
CA GLU A 4 8.80 -24.03 12.05
C GLU A 4 8.68 -22.52 12.33
N VAL A 5 8.20 -21.74 11.35
CA VAL A 5 7.94 -20.30 11.50
C VAL A 5 6.56 -20.01 12.12
N LEU A 6 5.73 -21.04 12.31
CA LEU A 6 4.39 -20.97 12.90
C LEU A 6 4.35 -21.37 14.39
N SER A 7 5.51 -21.51 15.03
CA SER A 7 5.57 -21.72 16.48
C SER A 7 5.30 -20.40 17.20
N LEU A 8 4.28 -20.42 18.06
CA LEU A 8 3.82 -19.38 18.98
C LEU A 8 4.85 -18.99 20.07
N GLU A 9 6.15 -19.01 19.75
CA GLU A 9 7.26 -18.43 20.52
C GLU A 9 7.95 -17.35 19.66
N GLN A 10 7.17 -16.43 19.09
CA GLN A 10 7.75 -15.33 18.32
C GLN A 10 8.34 -14.29 19.28
N THR A 11 9.55 -14.58 19.77
CA THR A 11 10.38 -13.63 20.51
C THR A 11 10.46 -12.34 19.70
N ILE A 12 10.33 -11.17 20.34
CA ILE A 12 10.39 -9.82 19.74
C ILE A 12 11.51 -9.71 18.68
N THR A 13 12.64 -10.38 18.92
CA THR A 13 13.80 -10.48 18.01
C THR A 13 13.49 -11.11 16.64
N GLY A 14 12.57 -12.08 16.57
CA GLY A 14 12.17 -12.76 15.33
C GLY A 14 11.34 -11.90 14.38
N MET A 15 10.60 -10.92 14.90
CA MET A 15 9.93 -9.90 14.08
C MET A 15 10.83 -8.67 13.82
N ALA A 16 11.78 -8.39 14.70
CA ALA A 16 12.68 -7.24 14.56
C ALA A 16 13.49 -7.30 13.26
N ILE A 17 14.00 -8.47 12.88
CA ILE A 17 14.79 -8.67 11.65
C ILE A 17 13.96 -8.33 10.39
N PRO A 18 12.81 -8.98 10.12
CA PRO A 18 12.02 -8.68 8.92
C PRO A 18 11.47 -7.25 8.91
N MET A 19 11.05 -6.69 10.05
CA MET A 19 10.64 -5.29 10.14
C MET A 19 11.78 -4.32 9.81
N THR A 20 13.00 -4.60 10.29
CA THR A 20 14.18 -3.77 9.99
C THR A 20 14.51 -3.83 8.50
N LEU A 21 14.53 -5.03 7.92
CA LEU A 21 14.79 -5.21 6.48
C LEU A 21 13.73 -4.51 5.63
N PHE A 22 12.46 -4.63 6.01
CA PHE A 22 11.35 -3.93 5.35
C PHE A 22 11.51 -2.41 5.47
N GLY A 23 11.82 -1.89 6.66
CA GLY A 23 12.04 -0.46 6.89
C GLY A 23 13.21 0.11 6.08
N ILE A 24 14.33 -0.62 6.01
CA ILE A 24 15.48 -0.24 5.16
C ILE A 24 15.07 -0.22 3.69
N GLY A 25 14.41 -1.27 3.21
CA GLY A 25 13.96 -1.35 1.81
C GLY A 25 13.02 -0.20 1.44
N LEU A 26 12.05 0.10 2.29
CA LEU A 26 11.09 1.19 2.10
C LEU A 26 11.79 2.56 2.11
N GLY A 27 12.74 2.77 3.04
CA GLY A 27 13.49 4.03 3.14
C GLY A 27 14.37 4.31 1.93
N LEU A 28 15.08 3.28 1.43
CA LEU A 28 15.91 3.39 0.23
C LEU A 28 15.05 3.67 -1.02
N MET A 29 13.90 3.01 -1.15
CA MET A 29 12.96 3.24 -2.26
C MET A 29 12.40 4.66 -2.26
N MET A 30 11.93 5.17 -1.10
CA MET A 30 11.35 6.51 -1.06
C MET A 30 12.36 7.61 -1.33
N GLY A 31 13.60 7.48 -0.84
CA GLY A 31 14.65 8.46 -1.15
C GLY A 31 14.89 8.60 -2.65
N GLN A 32 14.97 7.48 -3.36
CA GLN A 32 15.19 7.49 -4.81
C GLN A 32 13.97 8.02 -5.58
N LEU A 33 12.77 7.63 -5.18
CA LEU A 33 11.52 8.07 -5.81
C LEU A 33 11.34 9.59 -5.71
N VAL A 34 11.59 10.15 -4.53
CA VAL A 34 11.47 11.61 -4.31
C VAL A 34 12.51 12.37 -5.11
N ASN A 35 13.76 11.94 -5.08
CA ASN A 35 14.83 12.58 -5.85
C ASN A 35 14.54 12.56 -7.35
N MET A 36 14.08 11.42 -7.89
CA MET A 36 13.73 11.28 -9.30
C MET A 36 12.50 12.11 -9.70
N THR A 37 11.54 12.28 -8.78
CA THR A 37 10.34 13.10 -9.03
C THR A 37 10.67 14.59 -9.05
N LEU A 38 11.57 15.04 -8.16
CA LEU A 38 11.92 16.46 -8.03
C LEU A 38 13.10 16.89 -8.91
N SER A 39 13.89 15.97 -9.46
CA SER A 39 15.03 16.32 -10.33
C SER A 39 14.62 17.01 -11.63
N ALA A 40 13.36 16.85 -12.06
CA ALA A 40 12.81 17.51 -13.24
C ALA A 40 12.22 18.91 -12.96
N VAL A 41 12.28 19.39 -11.71
CA VAL A 41 11.64 20.65 -11.29
C VAL A 41 12.68 21.78 -11.19
N PRO A 42 12.46 22.92 -11.86
CA PRO A 42 13.29 24.13 -11.70
C PRO A 42 13.37 24.62 -10.24
N ALA A 43 14.52 25.16 -9.84
CA ALA A 43 14.80 25.56 -8.45
C ALA A 43 13.81 26.60 -7.90
N ASP A 44 13.27 27.47 -8.75
CA ASP A 44 12.26 28.49 -8.42
C ASP A 44 10.89 27.90 -8.08
N LYS A 45 10.59 26.67 -8.54
CA LYS A 45 9.32 25.97 -8.30
C LYS A 45 9.42 24.78 -7.33
N PHE A 46 10.61 24.53 -6.79
CA PHE A 46 10.87 23.39 -5.92
C PHE A 46 9.95 23.36 -4.69
N SER A 47 9.73 24.52 -4.06
CA SER A 47 8.88 24.63 -2.87
C SER A 47 7.41 24.30 -3.17
N GLU A 48 6.90 24.74 -4.32
CA GLU A 48 5.54 24.46 -4.77
C GLU A 48 5.37 22.97 -5.14
N ALA A 49 6.32 22.42 -5.91
CA ALA A 49 6.28 21.02 -6.32
C ALA A 49 6.36 20.05 -5.13
N SER A 50 7.24 20.32 -4.16
CA SER A 50 7.36 19.52 -2.94
C SER A 50 6.08 19.58 -2.09
N GLY A 51 5.43 20.75 -2.01
CA GLY A 51 4.15 20.91 -1.33
C GLY A 51 3.04 20.07 -1.96
N VAL A 52 2.91 20.12 -3.30
CA VAL A 52 1.92 19.33 -4.05
C VAL A 52 2.20 17.82 -3.94
N MET A 53 3.47 17.41 -4.00
CA MET A 53 3.88 16.01 -3.84
C MET A 53 3.49 15.46 -2.46
N ASN A 54 3.76 16.21 -1.39
CA ASN A 54 3.38 15.81 -0.03
C ASN A 54 1.86 15.75 0.15
N ALA A 55 1.13 16.76 -0.33
CA ALA A 55 -0.33 16.77 -0.27
C ALA A 55 -0.93 15.56 -1.02
N SER A 56 -0.43 15.28 -2.21
CA SER A 56 -0.83 14.11 -3.01
C SER A 56 -0.52 12.79 -2.30
N GLY A 57 0.65 12.70 -1.65
CA GLY A 57 1.05 11.54 -0.85
C GLY A 57 0.14 11.31 0.36
N MET A 58 -0.19 12.35 1.12
CA MET A 58 -1.12 12.25 2.26
C MET A 58 -2.53 11.87 1.80
N LEU A 59 -3.01 12.44 0.69
CA LEU A 59 -4.30 12.07 0.11
C LEU A 59 -4.33 10.59 -0.32
N GLY A 60 -3.28 10.13 -1.00
CA GLY A 60 -3.14 8.72 -1.38
C GLY A 60 -3.10 7.78 -0.17
N PHE A 61 -2.38 8.18 0.88
CA PHE A 61 -2.32 7.42 2.13
C PHE A 61 -3.70 7.33 2.79
N ALA A 62 -4.40 8.46 2.99
CA ALA A 62 -5.71 8.48 3.62
C ALA A 62 -6.77 7.72 2.81
N LEU A 63 -6.76 7.85 1.48
CA LEU A 63 -7.66 7.12 0.61
C LEU A 63 -7.38 5.62 0.65
N GLY A 64 -6.10 5.23 0.58
CA GLY A 64 -5.68 3.83 0.63
C GLY A 64 -6.08 3.17 1.95
N THR A 65 -5.83 3.83 3.08
CA THR A 65 -6.21 3.31 4.39
C THR A 65 -7.73 3.23 4.55
N ALA A 66 -8.49 4.21 4.07
CA ALA A 66 -9.95 4.18 4.12
C ALA A 66 -10.56 3.04 3.29
N VAL A 67 -10.10 2.88 2.04
CA VAL A 67 -10.61 1.83 1.13
C VAL A 67 -10.29 0.44 1.68
N ILE A 68 -9.04 0.21 2.09
CA ILE A 68 -8.62 -1.09 2.61
C ILE A 68 -9.25 -1.37 3.98
N GLY A 69 -9.36 -0.36 4.84
CA GLY A 69 -10.00 -0.47 6.15
C GLY A 69 -11.48 -0.82 6.05
N SER A 70 -12.23 -0.11 5.20
CA SER A 70 -13.64 -0.40 4.93
C SER A 70 -13.84 -1.79 4.34
N PHE A 71 -12.99 -2.19 3.37
CA PHE A 71 -13.04 -3.53 2.81
C PHE A 71 -12.77 -4.61 3.86
N LEU A 72 -11.73 -4.44 4.68
CA LEU A 72 -11.39 -5.37 5.75
C LEU A 72 -12.56 -5.53 6.72
N LEU A 73 -13.13 -4.42 7.17
CA LEU A 73 -14.22 -4.42 8.14
C LEU A 73 -15.49 -5.07 7.56
N GLY A 74 -15.85 -4.75 6.32
CA GLY A 74 -16.96 -5.40 5.63
C GLY A 74 -16.76 -6.91 5.46
N ARG A 75 -15.54 -7.36 5.17
CA ARG A 75 -15.20 -8.80 5.10
C ARG A 75 -15.26 -9.46 6.47
N PHE A 76 -14.86 -8.75 7.52
CA PHE A 76 -14.92 -9.24 8.90
C PHE A 76 -16.38 -9.49 9.34
N TYR A 77 -17.25 -8.49 9.25
CA TYR A 77 -18.67 -8.65 9.64
C TYR A 77 -19.38 -9.72 8.80
N ALA A 78 -19.11 -9.76 7.50
CA ALA A 78 -19.56 -10.82 6.62
C ALA A 78 -19.13 -12.22 7.11
N GLY A 79 -17.87 -12.37 7.50
CA GLY A 79 -17.33 -13.63 8.02
C GLY A 79 -17.94 -14.04 9.36
N VAL A 80 -18.21 -13.07 10.25
CA VAL A 80 -18.88 -13.32 11.53
C VAL A 80 -20.30 -13.85 11.31
N VAL A 81 -21.09 -13.16 10.49
CA VAL A 81 -22.48 -13.58 10.18
C VAL A 81 -22.49 -14.98 9.54
N ASP A 82 -21.60 -15.24 8.58
CA ASP A 82 -21.47 -16.57 7.96
C ASP A 82 -21.08 -17.66 8.96
N GLY A 83 -20.17 -17.34 9.89
CA GLY A 83 -19.75 -18.25 10.95
C GLY A 83 -20.89 -18.62 11.87
N VAL A 84 -21.70 -17.64 12.29
CA VAL A 84 -22.86 -17.86 13.17
C VAL A 84 -23.95 -18.66 12.47
N LEU A 85 -24.30 -18.30 11.23
CA LEU A 85 -25.32 -19.02 10.45
C LEU A 85 -24.92 -20.49 10.25
N ARG A 86 -23.64 -20.73 9.95
CA ARG A 86 -23.11 -22.10 9.79
C ARG A 86 -23.10 -22.88 11.10
N ALA A 87 -22.84 -22.23 12.24
CA ALA A 87 -22.89 -22.89 13.55
C ALA A 87 -24.31 -23.29 13.97
N ARG A 88 -25.34 -22.59 13.46
CA ARG A 88 -26.75 -22.90 13.72
C ARG A 88 -27.41 -23.76 12.64
N ASP A 89 -26.68 -24.16 11.60
CA ASP A 89 -27.20 -24.85 10.41
C ASP A 89 -28.40 -24.09 9.77
N GLU A 90 -28.40 -22.75 9.87
CA GLU A 90 -29.43 -21.89 9.31
C GLU A 90 -29.05 -21.43 7.90
N THR A 91 -29.99 -21.56 6.95
CA THR A 91 -29.82 -21.03 5.60
C THR A 91 -30.73 -19.83 5.40
N VAL A 92 -30.13 -18.68 5.08
CA VAL A 92 -30.83 -17.42 4.82
C VAL A 92 -30.61 -16.97 3.39
N THR A 93 -31.50 -16.12 2.90
CA THR A 93 -31.31 -15.49 1.59
C THR A 93 -30.14 -14.50 1.62
N VAL A 94 -29.56 -14.20 0.45
CA VAL A 94 -28.48 -13.20 0.33
C VAL A 94 -28.92 -11.82 0.84
N ALA A 95 -30.18 -11.45 0.65
CA ALA A 95 -30.72 -10.18 1.15
C ALA A 95 -30.74 -10.13 2.68
N GLN A 96 -31.25 -11.17 3.34
CA GLN A 96 -31.27 -11.28 4.81
C GLN A 96 -29.86 -11.32 5.38
N ARG A 97 -28.94 -12.06 4.73
CA ARG A 97 -27.54 -12.09 5.12
C ARG A 97 -26.94 -10.68 5.13
N ASN A 98 -27.17 -9.89 4.08
CA ASN A 98 -26.64 -8.53 4.01
C ASN A 98 -27.26 -7.61 5.06
N GLU A 99 -28.55 -7.77 5.36
CA GLU A 99 -29.21 -7.04 6.45
C GLU A 99 -28.59 -7.38 7.81
N LEU A 100 -28.30 -8.66 8.08
CA LEU A 100 -27.61 -9.08 9.30
C LEU A 100 -26.19 -8.52 9.40
N VAL A 101 -25.46 -8.44 8.27
CA VAL A 101 -24.13 -7.84 8.23
C VAL A 101 -24.18 -6.36 8.57
N LEU A 102 -25.12 -5.62 7.98
CA LEU A 102 -25.30 -4.19 8.28
C LEU A 102 -25.76 -3.96 9.73
N ALA A 103 -26.68 -4.78 10.23
CA ALA A 103 -27.12 -4.70 11.61
C ALA A 103 -25.98 -5.00 12.60
N LEU A 104 -25.08 -5.92 12.27
CA LEU A 104 -23.89 -6.22 13.07
C LEU A 104 -22.89 -5.06 13.04
N GLU A 105 -22.70 -4.43 11.88
CA GLU A 105 -21.86 -3.23 11.72
C GLU A 105 -22.39 -2.08 12.59
N ASP A 106 -23.68 -1.72 12.46
CA ASP A 106 -24.33 -0.69 13.26
C ASP A 106 -24.27 -0.98 14.77
N ALA A 107 -24.46 -2.25 15.15
CA ALA A 107 -24.37 -2.67 16.54
C ALA A 107 -22.93 -2.54 17.07
N ALA A 108 -21.92 -2.84 16.26
CA ALA A 108 -20.53 -2.73 16.67
C ALA A 108 -20.07 -1.27 16.80
N GLU A 109 -20.55 -0.36 15.94
CA GLU A 109 -20.25 1.07 16.05
C GLU A 109 -20.85 1.72 17.31
N THR A 110 -22.00 1.20 17.77
CA THR A 110 -22.72 1.72 18.94
C THR A 110 -22.43 0.95 20.23
N ALA A 111 -21.68 -0.15 20.15
CA ALA A 111 -21.41 -1.02 21.29
C ALA A 111 -20.50 -0.34 22.32
N THR A 112 -20.99 -0.24 23.55
CA THR A 112 -20.16 0.15 24.70
C THR A 112 -19.56 -1.08 25.38
N GLU A 113 -18.49 -0.88 26.17
CA GLU A 113 -17.91 -1.97 26.98
C GLU A 113 -18.95 -2.63 27.90
N ALA A 114 -19.88 -1.84 28.46
CA ALA A 114 -20.97 -2.34 29.30
C ALA A 114 -21.94 -3.22 28.50
N THR A 115 -22.34 -2.79 27.29
CA THR A 115 -23.22 -3.56 26.40
C THR A 115 -22.58 -4.89 25.98
N GLN A 116 -21.27 -4.88 25.70
CA GLN A 116 -20.53 -6.10 25.36
C GLN A 116 -20.45 -7.07 26.54
N GLN A 117 -20.15 -6.58 27.75
CA GLN A 117 -20.10 -7.43 28.95
C GLN A 117 -21.47 -8.03 29.27
N GLU A 118 -22.54 -7.26 29.14
CA GLU A 118 -23.90 -7.75 29.34
C GLU A 118 -24.29 -8.82 28.31
N PHE A 119 -23.92 -8.63 27.04
CA PHE A 119 -24.14 -9.64 26.00
C PHE A 119 -23.34 -10.92 26.29
N MET A 120 -22.07 -10.81 26.64
CA MET A 120 -21.23 -11.98 26.96
C MET A 120 -21.70 -12.71 28.22
N ALA A 121 -22.21 -11.99 29.22
CA ALA A 121 -22.76 -12.57 30.45
C ALA A 121 -24.04 -13.40 30.20
N GLN A 122 -24.75 -13.16 29.09
CA GLN A 122 -25.93 -13.94 28.70
C GLN A 122 -25.57 -15.27 28.01
N LEU A 123 -24.33 -15.41 27.54
CA LEU A 123 -23.86 -16.60 26.83
C LEU A 123 -23.27 -17.63 27.79
N THR A 124 -23.49 -18.91 27.50
CA THR A 124 -22.80 -20.00 28.18
C THR A 124 -21.31 -20.02 27.82
N PRO A 125 -20.42 -20.60 28.65
CA PRO A 125 -18.99 -20.71 28.31
C PRO A 125 -18.73 -21.42 26.97
N ALA A 126 -19.58 -22.38 26.60
CA ALA A 126 -19.49 -23.07 25.32
C ALA A 126 -19.85 -22.17 24.12
N GLU A 127 -20.86 -21.31 24.27
CA GLU A 127 -21.23 -20.33 23.24
C GLU A 127 -20.19 -19.22 23.10
N GLN A 128 -19.58 -18.78 24.21
CA GLN A 128 -18.48 -17.81 24.18
C GLN A 128 -17.29 -18.35 23.40
N GLN A 129 -16.86 -19.60 23.66
CA GLN A 129 -15.74 -20.21 22.97
C GLN A 129 -16.02 -20.44 21.48
N LEU A 130 -17.27 -20.76 21.13
CA LEU A 130 -17.69 -20.87 19.73
C LEU A 130 -17.67 -19.51 19.02
N LEU A 131 -18.14 -18.46 19.69
CA LEU A 131 -18.15 -17.11 19.14
C LEU A 131 -16.73 -16.55 18.96
N GLU A 132 -15.83 -16.79 19.92
CA GLU A 132 -14.41 -16.45 19.83
C GLU A 132 -13.77 -17.11 18.60
N GLY A 133 -13.99 -18.41 18.41
CA GLY A 133 -13.51 -19.13 17.23
C GLY A 133 -14.08 -18.58 15.90
N ILE A 134 -15.33 -18.12 15.90
CA ILE A 134 -15.92 -17.44 14.73
C ILE A 134 -15.23 -16.10 14.48
N PHE A 135 -14.99 -15.30 15.51
CA PHE A 135 -14.33 -14.00 15.39
C PHE A 135 -12.89 -14.15 14.90
N GLU A 136 -12.13 -15.09 15.45
CA GLU A 136 -10.77 -15.40 15.00
C GLU A 136 -10.76 -15.83 13.53
N ALA A 137 -11.63 -16.76 13.14
CA ALA A 137 -11.73 -17.23 11.77
C ALA A 137 -12.13 -16.09 10.80
N ALA A 138 -13.09 -15.25 11.19
CA ALA A 138 -13.53 -14.09 10.43
C ALA A 138 -12.41 -13.06 10.27
N MET A 139 -11.67 -12.77 11.35
CA MET A 139 -10.52 -11.86 11.35
C MET A 139 -9.42 -12.34 10.39
N VAL A 140 -9.05 -13.62 10.50
CA VAL A 140 -8.02 -14.22 9.63
C VAL A 140 -8.47 -14.20 8.17
N ASN A 141 -9.73 -14.54 7.88
CA ASN A 141 -10.27 -14.50 6.52
C ASN A 141 -10.30 -13.08 5.94
N ALA A 142 -10.72 -12.10 6.74
CA ALA A 142 -10.75 -10.69 6.37
C ALA A 142 -9.34 -10.17 6.06
N GLN A 143 -8.35 -10.50 6.90
CA GLN A 143 -6.94 -10.16 6.68
C GLN A 143 -6.40 -10.79 5.39
N GLN A 144 -6.62 -12.08 5.16
CA GLN A 144 -6.19 -12.75 3.94
C GLN A 144 -6.81 -12.14 2.68
N THR A 145 -8.12 -11.86 2.72
CA THR A 145 -8.81 -11.22 1.58
C THR A 145 -8.28 -9.81 1.34
N SER A 146 -7.99 -9.06 2.40
CA SER A 146 -7.42 -7.71 2.30
C SER A 146 -6.00 -7.72 1.73
N LEU A 147 -5.18 -8.70 2.11
CA LEU A 147 -3.85 -8.89 1.52
C LEU A 147 -3.93 -9.23 0.03
N LEU A 148 -4.92 -10.03 -0.40
CA LEU A 148 -5.16 -10.30 -1.82
C LEU A 148 -5.56 -9.02 -2.57
N LEU A 149 -6.42 -8.19 -1.97
CA LEU A 149 -6.80 -6.90 -2.55
C LEU A 149 -5.60 -5.97 -2.69
N LEU A 150 -4.76 -5.84 -1.65
CA LEU A 150 -3.52 -5.08 -1.69
C LEU A 150 -2.56 -5.60 -2.76
N THR A 151 -2.41 -6.92 -2.83
CA THR A 151 -1.57 -7.58 -3.85
C THR A 151 -2.07 -7.25 -5.26
N LEU A 152 -3.37 -7.36 -5.50
CA LEU A 152 -3.99 -6.99 -6.77
C LEU A 152 -3.75 -5.52 -7.10
N PHE A 153 -3.93 -4.62 -6.13
CA PHE A 153 -3.71 -3.19 -6.31
C PHE A 153 -2.25 -2.87 -6.67
N VAL A 154 -1.29 -3.50 -6.02
CA VAL A 154 0.14 -3.39 -6.34
C VAL A 154 0.43 -3.89 -7.76
N LEU A 155 -0.13 -5.05 -8.15
CA LEU A 155 0.04 -5.58 -9.51
C LEU A 155 -0.56 -4.66 -10.57
N LEU A 156 -1.73 -4.08 -10.32
CA LEU A 156 -2.36 -3.11 -11.22
C LEU A 156 -1.51 -1.83 -11.34
N THR A 157 -0.99 -1.32 -10.22
CA THR A 157 -0.12 -0.15 -10.21
C THR A 157 1.19 -0.41 -10.95
N LEU A 158 1.76 -1.61 -10.80
CA LEU A 158 2.96 -2.02 -11.51
C LEU A 158 2.71 -2.16 -13.01
N ALA A 159 1.60 -2.78 -13.41
CA ALA A 159 1.20 -2.88 -14.82
C ALA A 159 0.98 -1.49 -15.45
N ALA A 160 0.35 -0.56 -14.71
CA ALA A 160 0.22 0.83 -15.16
C ALA A 160 1.60 1.51 -15.30
N SER A 161 2.53 1.25 -14.38
CA SER A 161 3.90 1.78 -14.44
C SER A 161 4.65 1.30 -15.70
N THR A 162 4.44 0.05 -16.13
CA THR A 162 5.06 -0.47 -17.37
C THR A 162 4.58 0.20 -18.66
N LEU A 163 3.50 0.98 -18.61
CA LEU A 163 2.95 1.70 -19.76
C LEU A 163 3.52 3.12 -19.92
N LEU A 164 4.39 3.60 -19.00
CA LEU A 164 4.98 4.94 -19.12
C LEU A 164 6.06 4.98 -20.23
N PRO A 165 5.95 5.93 -21.20
CA PRO A 165 6.96 6.16 -22.22
C PRO A 165 8.33 6.51 -21.61
N LYS A 166 9.39 5.92 -22.15
CA LYS A 166 10.75 5.95 -21.59
C LYS A 166 11.64 7.01 -22.24
N GLU A 167 11.11 8.17 -22.57
CA GLU A 167 11.85 9.23 -23.26
C GLU A 167 12.30 10.32 -22.28
N VAL A 168 13.61 10.30 -21.99
CA VAL A 168 14.34 11.44 -21.48
C VAL A 168 14.47 12.41 -22.66
N GLN A 169 13.74 13.52 -22.64
CA GLN A 169 14.09 14.64 -23.53
C GLN A 169 15.41 15.20 -23.01
N GLU A 170 16.52 14.84 -23.68
CA GLU A 170 17.70 15.70 -23.74
C GLU A 170 17.18 17.07 -24.22
N THR A 171 17.03 17.99 -23.27
CA THR A 171 16.82 19.39 -23.62
C THR A 171 18.17 19.84 -24.15
N ASP A 172 18.27 20.03 -25.47
CA ASP A 172 19.42 20.69 -26.11
C ASP A 172 19.71 21.96 -25.32
N ASP A 173 20.73 21.92 -24.46
CA ASP A 173 21.15 23.06 -23.66
C ASP A 173 21.82 24.03 -24.64
N PRO A 174 21.34 25.29 -24.80
CA PRO A 174 21.98 26.25 -25.68
C PRO A 174 23.44 26.54 -25.29
N LEU A 175 23.90 26.09 -24.12
CA LEU A 175 25.27 26.20 -23.66
C LEU A 175 26.23 25.15 -24.26
N ASP A 176 25.74 24.00 -24.75
CA ASP A 176 26.58 23.01 -25.45
C ASP A 176 27.05 23.49 -26.83
N GLN A 177 26.36 24.50 -27.40
CA GLN A 177 26.78 25.14 -28.66
C GLN A 177 27.96 26.10 -28.50
N LEU A 178 28.32 26.46 -27.27
CA LEU A 178 29.47 27.34 -26.99
C LEU A 178 30.78 26.58 -26.81
N GLU A 179 30.73 25.25 -26.64
CA GLU A 179 31.90 24.40 -26.41
C GLU A 179 32.38 23.62 -27.65
N SER A 180 31.76 23.79 -28.83
CA SER A 180 32.36 23.27 -30.06
C SER A 180 33.70 23.96 -30.30
N PRO A 181 34.85 23.25 -30.30
CA PRO A 181 36.12 23.84 -30.64
C PRO A 181 36.03 24.39 -32.07
N GLN A 182 36.15 25.71 -32.23
CA GLN A 182 36.43 26.29 -33.53
C GLN A 182 37.77 25.68 -34.00
N GLU A 183 37.69 24.84 -35.02
CA GLU A 183 38.85 24.38 -35.78
C GLU A 183 39.63 25.64 -36.21
N PRO A 184 40.92 25.78 -35.87
CA PRO A 184 41.66 26.99 -36.19
C PRO A 184 41.75 27.13 -37.71
N PRO A 185 41.70 28.37 -38.26
CA PRO A 185 41.82 28.58 -39.70
C PRO A 185 43.13 27.96 -40.19
N SER A 186 43.03 27.10 -41.20
CA SER A 186 44.18 26.55 -41.91
C SER A 186 45.04 27.70 -42.45
N ASP A 187 46.30 27.70 -42.02
CA ASP A 187 47.33 28.64 -42.43
C ASP A 187 47.55 28.56 -43.96
N PRO A 188 47.33 29.63 -44.74
CA PRO A 188 47.55 29.63 -46.18
C PRO A 188 48.97 30.11 -46.52
N SER A 189 49.99 29.73 -45.76
CA SER A 189 51.38 30.08 -46.05
C SER A 189 52.32 28.88 -46.14
N GLU A 190 51.88 27.84 -46.85
CA GLU A 190 52.78 26.79 -47.35
C GLU A 190 52.49 26.54 -48.83
N THR A 191 52.90 27.46 -49.70
CA THR A 191 53.25 27.16 -51.11
C THR A 191 53.95 28.35 -51.77
N ALA A 192 55.08 28.06 -52.42
CA ALA A 192 56.08 28.96 -53.01
C ALA A 192 57.04 29.56 -51.97
N ILE A 193 58.34 29.22 -51.97
CA ILE A 193 59.26 29.23 -53.11
C ILE A 193 60.32 28.12 -52.94
N GLU A 194 60.40 27.24 -53.94
CA GLU A 194 61.64 26.56 -54.37
C GLU A 194 62.59 27.59 -55.01
N GLU A 195 63.84 27.62 -54.52
CA GLU A 195 65.15 27.74 -55.23
C GLU A 195 66.23 28.35 -54.31
#